data_AF-A0A1W9QG40-F1
#
_entry.id   AF-A0A1W9QG40-F1
#
_cell.length_a   1.000
_cell.length_b   1.000
_cell.length_c   1.000
_cell.angle_alpha   90.00
_cell.angle_beta   90.00
_cell.angle_gamma   90.00
#
_symmetry.space_group_name_H-M   'P 1'
#
loop_
_entity.id
_entity.type
_entity.pdbx_description
1 polymer ?
#
loop_
_entity_poly.entity_id
_entity_poly.type
_entity_poly.pdbx_seq_one_letter_code
_entity_poly.pdbx_strand_id
1 'polypeptide(L)'
;MATMNDFDELYVMARRVLLDALNALGDHRDAIVLVGAQAVYLRVGDSELAVTPYTTDGDLVIDPAVLAEIPPLERALMDAGFYPKAKDSVGVWLTTRKTSKQVDASIAVDLLVPASVSPGTGRRAAPPRARHPRRPHRARARRRDRRRRCHAPRRAGGGGRTLRRCARRGPGCAACR
;
A
#
# COMPACT_ATOMS: atom_id res chain seq x y z
N MET A 1 24.24 12.06 15.26
CA MET A 1 23.82 10.67 15.50
C MET A 1 22.46 10.71 16.18
N ALA A 2 21.41 10.23 15.52
CA ALA A 2 20.08 10.13 16.13
C ALA A 2 20.09 8.99 17.15
N THR A 3 19.76 9.28 18.40
CA THR A 3 19.63 8.28 19.47
C THR A 3 18.24 7.65 19.43
N MET A 4 18.05 6.46 19.99
CA MET A 4 16.78 5.72 20.00
C MET A 4 15.55 6.58 20.40
N ASN A 5 15.71 7.54 21.32
CA ASN A 5 14.70 8.54 21.70
C ASN A 5 14.26 9.51 20.58
N ASP A 6 15.14 9.84 19.64
CA ASP A 6 14.82 10.78 18.55
C ASP A 6 13.81 10.15 17.57
N PHE A 7 13.86 8.82 17.43
CA PHE A 7 12.96 8.06 16.57
C PHE A 7 11.55 7.96 17.17
N ASP A 8 11.44 7.73 18.47
CA ASP A 8 10.15 7.75 19.17
C ASP A 8 9.53 9.15 19.12
N GLU A 9 10.35 10.19 19.24
CA GLU A 9 9.89 11.57 19.12
C GLU A 9 9.32 11.87 17.72
N LEU A 10 10.02 11.49 16.65
CA LEU A 10 9.54 11.68 15.28
C LEU A 10 8.26 10.88 15.00
N TYR A 11 8.13 9.68 15.55
CA TYR A 11 6.90 8.90 15.44
C TYR A 11 5.70 9.58 16.13
N VAL A 12 5.88 10.04 17.37
CA VAL A 12 4.83 10.79 18.10
C VAL A 12 4.49 12.08 17.35
N MET A 13 5.51 12.76 16.82
CA MET A 13 5.34 13.98 16.02
C MET A 13 4.55 13.71 14.74
N ALA A 14 4.86 12.62 14.01
CA ALA A 14 4.12 12.22 12.82
C ALA A 14 2.64 11.94 13.14
N ARG A 15 2.36 11.26 14.25
CA ARG A 15 0.98 11.01 14.70
C ARG A 15 0.25 12.32 15.05
N ARG A 16 0.92 13.26 15.71
CA ARG A 16 0.35 14.59 16.01
C ARG A 16 0.05 15.36 14.73
N VAL A 17 0.99 15.39 13.79
CA VAL A 17 0.82 16.07 12.49
C VAL A 17 -0.32 15.45 11.69
N LEU A 18 -0.47 14.12 11.70
CA LEU A 18 -1.60 13.45 11.07
C LEU A 18 -2.94 13.88 11.70
N LEU A 19 -2.99 13.99 13.02
CA LEU A 19 -4.18 14.49 13.72
C LEU A 19 -4.44 15.98 13.44
N ASP A 20 -3.40 16.81 13.34
CA ASP A 20 -3.50 18.21 12.93
C ASP A 20 -4.08 18.32 11.51
N ALA A 21 -3.60 17.49 10.58
CA ALA A 21 -4.09 17.43 9.21
C ALA A 21 -5.57 17.00 9.17
N LEU A 22 -5.92 15.89 9.84
CA LEU A 22 -7.32 15.46 9.97
C LEU A 22 -8.17 16.57 10.58
N ASN A 23 -7.63 17.28 11.58
CA ASN A 23 -8.35 18.38 12.20
C ASN A 23 -8.63 19.51 11.21
N ALA A 24 -7.62 19.92 10.45
CA ALA A 24 -7.69 20.94 9.41
C ALA A 24 -8.68 20.59 8.30
N LEU A 25 -8.79 19.32 7.94
CA LEU A 25 -9.72 18.86 6.90
C LEU A 25 -11.19 19.10 7.24
N GLY A 26 -11.55 19.28 8.52
CA GLY A 26 -12.88 19.74 8.94
C GLY A 26 -14.03 18.97 8.28
N ASP A 27 -14.86 19.68 7.53
CA ASP A 27 -16.04 19.13 6.84
C ASP A 27 -15.71 18.07 5.77
N HIS A 28 -14.44 17.97 5.35
CA HIS A 28 -14.00 16.93 4.41
C HIS A 28 -13.76 15.58 5.06
N ARG A 29 -13.72 15.48 6.39
CA ARG A 29 -13.30 14.26 7.11
C ARG A 29 -14.10 13.02 6.74
N ASP A 30 -15.39 13.16 6.41
CA ASP A 30 -16.22 12.03 5.99
C ASP A 30 -15.78 11.41 4.65
N ALA A 31 -15.01 12.16 3.85
CA ALA A 31 -14.40 11.70 2.62
C ALA A 31 -12.98 11.11 2.82
N ILE A 32 -12.47 11.05 4.06
CA ILE A 32 -11.07 10.70 4.34
C ILE A 32 -10.97 9.33 5.00
N VAL A 33 -10.08 8.51 4.46
CA VAL A 33 -9.74 7.20 5.01
C VAL A 33 -8.26 7.17 5.36
N LEU A 34 -7.95 6.88 6.63
CA LEU A 34 -6.57 6.63 7.07
C LEU A 34 -6.06 5.32 6.46
N VAL A 35 -4.91 5.35 5.79
CA VAL A 35 -4.25 4.17 5.22
C VAL A 35 -2.78 4.11 5.66
N GLY A 36 -2.00 3.22 5.04
CA GLY A 36 -0.56 3.11 5.33
C GLY A 36 -0.26 2.48 6.69
N ALA A 37 0.97 2.72 7.18
CA ALA A 37 1.47 2.11 8.41
C ALA A 37 0.66 2.54 9.65
N GLN A 38 0.26 3.81 9.73
CA GLN A 38 -0.56 4.33 10.82
C GLN A 38 -1.92 3.62 10.94
N ALA A 39 -2.57 3.28 9.81
CA ALA A 39 -3.81 2.50 9.82
C ALA A 39 -3.61 1.07 10.35
N VAL A 40 -2.49 0.42 9.97
CA VAL A 40 -2.15 -0.92 10.46
C VAL A 40 -1.94 -0.90 11.96
N TYR A 41 -1.16 0.06 12.47
CA TYR A 41 -0.91 0.19 13.91
C TYR A 41 -2.19 0.45 14.69
N LEU A 42 -3.10 1.29 14.18
CA LEU A 42 -4.40 1.51 14.81
C LEU A 42 -5.26 0.24 14.84
N ARG A 43 -5.24 -0.56 13.77
CA ARG A 43 -6.08 -1.77 13.64
C ARG A 43 -5.56 -2.95 14.46
N VAL A 44 -4.24 -3.06 14.60
CA VAL A 44 -3.58 -4.13 15.35
C VAL A 44 -3.61 -3.85 16.86
N GLY A 45 -3.74 -2.59 17.28
CA GLY A 45 -3.76 -2.20 18.69
C GLY A 45 -2.44 -2.49 19.39
N ASP A 46 -2.46 -2.65 20.73
CA ASP A 46 -1.29 -2.97 21.56
C ASP A 46 -0.81 -4.43 21.43
N SER A 47 -1.22 -5.14 20.37
CA SER A 47 -0.72 -6.48 20.12
C SER A 47 0.81 -6.44 19.97
N GLU A 48 1.52 -7.45 20.48
CA GLU A 48 2.97 -7.58 20.28
C GLU A 48 3.29 -7.68 18.78
N LEU A 49 3.51 -6.53 18.15
CA LEU A 49 4.24 -6.48 16.91
C LEU A 49 5.68 -6.86 17.25
N ALA A 50 6.24 -7.84 16.54
CA ALA A 50 7.63 -8.25 16.68
C ALA A 50 8.64 -7.10 16.37
N VAL A 51 8.15 -5.93 15.97
CA VAL A 51 8.90 -4.72 15.65
C VAL A 51 8.11 -3.51 16.21
N THR A 52 8.82 -2.59 16.88
CA THR A 52 8.24 -1.32 17.35
C THR A 52 7.64 -0.54 16.17
N PRO A 53 6.37 -0.07 16.26
CA PRO A 53 5.75 0.77 15.24
C PRO A 53 6.62 1.99 14.92
N TYR A 54 6.95 2.19 13.64
CA TYR A 54 7.74 3.34 13.21
C TYR A 54 7.33 3.80 11.82
N THR A 55 6.89 5.06 11.74
CA THR A 55 6.52 5.78 10.50
C THR A 55 6.59 7.27 10.81
N THR A 56 7.21 8.03 9.91
CA THR A 56 7.44 9.47 10.06
C THR A 56 6.54 10.30 9.15
N ASP A 57 5.61 9.63 8.47
CA ASP A 57 4.67 10.13 7.49
C ASP A 57 3.26 9.64 7.83
N GLY A 58 2.27 10.18 7.11
CA GLY A 58 0.88 9.75 7.21
C GLY A 58 0.24 9.71 5.83
N ASP A 59 -0.47 8.62 5.54
CA ASP A 59 -1.17 8.43 4.27
C ASP A 59 -2.69 8.53 4.49
N LEU A 60 -3.34 9.39 3.73
CA LEU A 60 -4.77 9.62 3.73
C LEU A 60 -5.31 9.38 2.32
N VAL A 61 -6.36 8.58 2.21
CA VAL A 61 -7.10 8.39 0.96
C VAL A 61 -8.32 9.30 0.96
N ILE A 62 -8.57 9.96 -0.17
CA ILE A 62 -9.74 10.79 -0.40
C ILE A 62 -10.72 10.04 -1.29
N ASP A 63 -11.99 10.01 -0.89
CA ASP A 63 -13.12 9.67 -1.77
C ASP A 63 -13.67 10.94 -2.44
N PRO A 64 -13.41 11.15 -3.74
CA PRO A 64 -13.86 12.36 -4.44
C PRO A 64 -15.39 12.41 -4.63
N ALA A 65 -16.12 11.30 -4.45
CA ALA A 65 -17.57 11.27 -4.62
C ALA A 65 -18.32 11.97 -3.49
N VAL A 66 -17.73 12.02 -2.30
CA VAL A 66 -18.30 12.63 -1.09
C VAL A 66 -17.50 13.83 -0.57
N LEU A 67 -16.40 14.20 -1.26
CA LEU A 67 -15.59 15.36 -0.92
C LEU A 67 -16.34 16.67 -1.19
N ALA A 68 -16.52 17.47 -0.14
CA ALA A 68 -17.14 18.79 -0.24
C ALA A 68 -16.35 19.74 -1.15
N GLU A 69 -17.02 20.74 -1.73
CA GLU A 69 -16.36 21.76 -2.57
C GLU A 69 -15.72 22.88 -1.76
N ILE A 70 -16.31 23.17 -0.61
CA ILE A 70 -15.98 24.33 0.22
C ILE A 70 -15.75 23.82 1.65
N PRO A 71 -14.68 24.26 2.34
CA PRO A 71 -13.59 25.07 1.81
C PRO A 71 -12.70 24.29 0.83
N PRO A 72 -11.96 24.93 -0.10
CA PRO A 72 -10.96 24.22 -0.90
C PRO A 72 -9.96 23.48 -0.02
N LEU A 73 -9.63 22.24 -0.37
CA LEU A 73 -8.74 21.36 0.40
C LEU A 73 -7.38 22.02 0.66
N GLU A 74 -6.84 22.66 -0.37
CA GLU A 74 -5.58 23.38 -0.30
C GLU A 74 -5.65 24.52 0.71
N ARG A 75 -6.77 25.24 0.76
CA ARG A 75 -6.96 26.35 1.68
C ARG A 75 -7.03 25.87 3.12
N ALA A 76 -7.79 24.79 3.37
CA ALA A 76 -7.90 24.19 4.69
C ALA A 76 -6.53 23.75 5.25
N LEU A 77 -5.70 23.12 4.41
CA LEU A 77 -4.36 22.67 4.78
C LEU A 77 -3.38 23.84 4.96
N MET A 78 -3.38 24.82 4.06
CA MET A 78 -2.53 26.01 4.16
C MET A 78 -2.83 26.84 5.40
N ASP A 79 -4.11 27.01 5.75
CA ASP A 79 -4.53 27.73 6.96
C ASP A 79 -4.10 27.01 8.24
N ALA A 80 -3.90 25.68 8.17
CA ALA A 80 -3.33 24.88 9.25
C ALA A 80 -1.79 24.78 9.22
N GLY A 81 -1.11 25.52 8.34
CA GLY A 81 0.36 25.54 8.25
C GLY A 81 0.96 24.33 7.54
N PHE A 82 0.21 23.69 6.66
CA PHE A 82 0.71 22.69 5.72
C PHE A 82 0.97 23.32 4.35
N TYR A 83 2.05 22.91 3.71
CA TYR A 83 2.46 23.45 2.42
C TYR A 83 2.76 22.30 1.44
N PRO A 84 2.44 22.46 0.16
CA PRO A 84 2.77 21.44 -0.84
C PRO A 84 4.29 21.28 -0.92
N LYS A 85 4.77 20.03 -0.96
CA LYS A 85 6.21 19.70 -1.00
C LYS A 85 6.95 20.37 -2.15
N ALA A 86 6.29 20.45 -3.31
CA ALA A 86 6.75 21.14 -4.49
C ALA A 86 5.54 21.66 -5.27
N LYS A 87 5.75 22.66 -6.12
CA LYS A 87 4.69 23.23 -6.97
C LYS A 87 4.00 22.19 -7.87
N ASP A 88 4.73 21.14 -8.26
CA ASP A 88 4.25 20.05 -9.11
C ASP A 88 3.90 18.77 -8.34
N SER A 89 4.12 18.70 -7.03
CA SER A 89 3.74 17.53 -6.24
C SER A 89 2.28 17.64 -5.84
N VAL A 90 1.43 16.84 -6.48
CA VAL A 90 0.04 16.71 -6.07
C VAL A 90 -0.03 15.72 -4.91
N GLY A 91 -0.79 16.08 -3.88
CA GLY A 91 -1.11 15.18 -2.77
C GLY A 91 -0.08 15.16 -1.65
N VAL A 92 1.15 15.62 -1.83
CA VAL A 92 2.17 15.59 -0.76
C VAL A 92 2.25 16.93 -0.04
N TRP A 93 1.88 16.94 1.24
CA TRP A 93 1.86 18.12 2.09
C TRP A 93 2.89 17.99 3.21
N LEU A 94 3.61 19.07 3.49
CA LEU A 94 4.64 19.13 4.51
C LEU A 94 4.25 20.13 5.59
N THR A 95 4.62 19.82 6.82
CA THR A 95 4.68 20.82 7.88
C THR A 95 6.00 20.67 8.64
N THR A 96 6.52 21.79 9.13
CA THR A 96 7.74 21.80 9.93
C THR A 96 7.38 21.87 11.40
N ARG A 97 8.04 21.05 12.22
CA ARG A 97 7.92 21.04 13.67
C ARG A 97 9.32 21.02 14.28
N LYS A 98 9.46 21.69 15.41
CA LYS A 98 10.71 21.67 16.17
C LYS A 98 10.74 20.44 17.06
N THR A 99 11.85 19.72 17.01
CA THR A 99 12.14 18.64 17.97
C THR A 99 12.53 19.21 19.33
N SER A 100 12.60 18.36 20.35
CA SER A 100 13.12 18.63 21.69
C SER A 100 14.50 19.29 21.65
N LYS A 101 15.30 18.94 20.64
CA LYS A 101 16.64 19.45 20.39
C LYS A 101 16.67 20.76 19.59
N GLN A 102 15.51 21.39 19.39
CA GLN A 102 15.35 22.61 18.59
C GLN A 102 15.78 22.46 17.12
N VAL A 103 15.79 21.22 16.60
CA VAL A 103 16.05 20.94 15.19
C VAL A 103 14.73 20.87 14.45
N ASP A 104 14.65 21.52 13.29
CA ASP A 104 13.48 21.46 12.42
C ASP A 104 13.34 20.07 11.79
N ALA A 105 12.19 19.45 11.99
CA ALA A 105 11.77 18.21 11.36
C ALA A 105 10.62 18.48 10.40
N SER A 106 10.78 18.04 9.15
CA SER A 106 9.73 18.11 8.13
C SER A 106 8.95 16.79 8.11
N ILE A 107 7.65 16.88 8.38
CA ILE A 107 6.75 15.73 8.42
C ILE A 107 5.82 15.80 7.22
N ALA A 108 5.67 14.68 6.52
CA ALA A 108 4.84 14.57 5.32
C ALA A 108 3.49 13.92 5.60
N VAL A 109 2.45 14.45 4.96
CA VAL A 109 1.12 13.85 4.86
C VAL A 109 0.76 13.73 3.39
N ASP A 110 0.55 12.48 2.96
CA ASP A 110 0.22 12.13 1.58
C ASP A 110 -1.30 11.95 1.44
N LEU A 111 -1.90 12.74 0.56
CA LEU A 111 -3.29 12.67 0.15
C LEU A 111 -3.39 11.96 -1.20
N LEU A 112 -3.95 10.77 -1.17
CA LEU A 112 -4.05 9.85 -2.30
C LEU A 112 -5.49 9.76 -2.79
N VAL A 113 -5.67 9.76 -4.11
CA VAL A 113 -6.98 9.49 -4.74
C VAL A 113 -6.89 8.16 -5.49
N PRO A 114 -7.61 7.11 -5.08
CA PRO A 114 -7.54 5.80 -5.72
C PRO A 114 -8.01 5.88 -7.18
N ALA A 115 -7.30 5.17 -8.06
CA ALA A 115 -7.61 5.19 -9.49
C ALA A 115 -9.03 4.69 -9.82
N SER A 116 -9.60 3.81 -9.01
CA SER A 116 -10.95 3.26 -9.19
C SER A 116 -12.08 4.26 -8.93
N VAL A 117 -11.81 5.30 -8.14
CA VAL A 117 -12.77 6.38 -7.83
C VAL A 117 -12.38 7.71 -8.46
N SER A 118 -11.18 7.77 -9.08
CA SER A 118 -10.78 8.91 -9.87
C SER A 118 -11.65 8.98 -11.12
N PRO A 119 -12.33 10.11 -11.40
CA PRO A 119 -13.16 10.27 -12.59
C PRO A 119 -12.38 10.21 -13.93
N GLY A 120 -11.06 9.96 -13.89
CA GLY A 120 -10.18 9.76 -15.05
C GLY A 120 -9.84 11.07 -15.75
N THR A 121 -10.87 11.75 -16.26
CA THR A 121 -10.81 13.05 -16.92
C THR A 121 -11.95 13.91 -16.38
N GLY A 122 -11.62 14.92 -15.58
CA GLY A 122 -12.59 15.86 -15.03
C GLY A 122 -11.88 17.07 -14.42
N ARG A 123 -12.62 18.12 -14.06
CA ARG A 123 -12.04 19.34 -13.47
C ARG A 123 -11.23 19.08 -12.19
N ARG A 124 -11.54 17.99 -11.47
CA ARG A 124 -10.87 17.56 -10.23
C ARG A 124 -9.78 16.50 -10.44
N ALA A 125 -9.50 16.09 -11.68
CA ALA A 125 -8.49 15.08 -11.95
C ALA A 125 -7.10 15.74 -11.93
N ALA A 126 -6.20 15.17 -11.12
CA ALA A 126 -4.78 15.45 -11.20
C ALA A 126 -4.06 14.22 -11.79
N PRO A 127 -4.01 14.10 -13.14
CA PRO A 127 -3.42 12.92 -13.75
C PRO A 127 -1.94 12.81 -13.36
N PRO A 128 -1.46 11.63 -12.96
CA PRO A 128 -0.04 11.43 -12.70
C PRO A 128 0.72 11.73 -13.99
N ARG A 129 1.61 12.74 -13.97
CA ARG A 129 2.47 13.05 -15.10
C ARG A 129 3.30 11.81 -15.43
N ALA A 130 3.22 11.34 -16.68
CA ALA A 130 3.93 10.15 -17.11
C ALA A 130 5.44 10.29 -16.86
N ARG A 131 5.96 9.61 -15.84
CA ARG A 131 7.40 9.31 -15.77
C ARG A 131 7.67 8.22 -16.80
N HIS A 132 8.71 8.40 -17.61
CA HIS A 132 9.14 7.50 -18.67
C HIS A 132 8.96 6.01 -18.29
N PRO A 133 8.44 5.16 -19.20
CA PRO A 133 8.14 3.77 -18.89
C PRO A 133 9.43 3.01 -18.58
N ARG A 134 9.72 2.80 -17.29
CA ARG A 134 10.63 1.75 -16.86
C ARG A 134 9.93 0.43 -17.15
N ARG A 135 10.44 -0.30 -18.14
CA ARG A 135 9.96 -1.62 -18.52
C ARG A 135 9.85 -2.51 -17.27
N PRO A 136 8.70 -3.15 -16.99
CA PRO A 136 8.64 -4.11 -15.91
C PRO A 136 9.52 -5.31 -16.27
N HIS A 137 10.47 -5.65 -15.40
CA HIS A 137 11.17 -6.93 -15.46
C HIS A 137 10.13 -8.04 -15.30
N ARG A 138 9.89 -8.79 -16.39
CA ARG A 138 9.05 -10.00 -16.39
C ARG A 138 9.60 -10.99 -15.36
N ALA A 139 8.98 -11.06 -14.18
CA ALA A 139 9.18 -12.15 -13.25
C ALA A 139 8.59 -13.43 -13.89
N ARG A 140 9.46 -14.31 -14.39
CA ARG A 140 9.07 -15.64 -14.86
C ARG A 140 8.67 -16.48 -13.64
N ALA A 141 7.36 -16.58 -13.38
CA ALA A 141 6.83 -17.54 -12.43
C ALA A 141 7.15 -18.97 -12.90
N ARG A 142 8.19 -19.59 -12.33
CA ARG A 142 8.44 -21.02 -12.50
C ARG A 142 7.38 -21.78 -11.69
N ARG A 143 6.37 -22.31 -12.37
CA ARG A 143 5.44 -23.31 -11.81
C ARG A 143 6.27 -24.51 -11.33
N ARG A 144 6.46 -24.65 -10.01
CA ARG A 144 6.94 -25.90 -9.40
C ARG A 144 5.77 -26.89 -9.38
N ASP A 145 5.75 -27.75 -10.39
CA ASP A 145 4.87 -28.91 -10.50
C ASP A 145 5.18 -29.89 -9.34
N ARG A 146 4.38 -29.87 -8.28
CA ARG A 146 4.44 -30.84 -7.18
C ARG A 146 3.88 -32.18 -7.69
N ARG A 147 4.72 -32.97 -8.36
CA ARG A 147 4.40 -34.37 -8.68
C ARG A 147 4.40 -35.19 -7.41
N ARG A 148 3.20 -35.50 -6.90
CA ARG A 148 2.97 -36.55 -5.91
C ARG A 148 3.48 -37.87 -6.49
N ARG A 149 4.54 -38.44 -5.93
CA ARG A 149 4.99 -39.80 -6.25
C ARG A 149 4.09 -40.77 -5.51
N CYS A 150 3.17 -41.41 -6.21
CA CYS A 150 2.51 -42.61 -5.71
C CYS A 150 3.47 -43.80 -5.93
N HIS A 151 3.90 -44.44 -4.83
CA HIS A 151 4.60 -45.71 -4.89
C HIS A 151 3.59 -46.83 -5.18
N ALA A 152 3.78 -47.54 -6.30
CA ALA A 152 3.11 -48.80 -6.58
C ALA A 152 4.05 -49.97 -6.22
N PRO A 153 3.53 -51.09 -5.68
CA PRO A 153 4.33 -52.23 -5.25
C PRO A 153 4.89 -53.01 -6.45
N ARG A 154 6.13 -53.50 -6.29
CA ARG A 154 6.83 -54.36 -7.26
C ARG A 154 6.12 -55.70 -7.42
N ARG A 155 5.87 -56.14 -8.66
CA ARG A 155 5.74 -57.57 -8.99
C ARG A 155 6.69 -57.95 -10.11
N ALA A 156 7.36 -59.07 -9.88
CA ALA A 156 8.34 -59.72 -10.74
C ALA A 156 7.65 -60.50 -11.88
N GLY A 157 8.35 -60.67 -13.00
CA GLY A 157 7.97 -61.61 -14.07
C GLY A 157 8.32 -61.07 -15.45
N GLY A 158 9.12 -61.82 -16.21
CA GLY A 158 9.77 -61.38 -17.44
C GLY A 158 8.90 -61.37 -18.71
N GLY A 159 9.48 -60.86 -19.79
CA GLY A 159 9.12 -61.21 -21.16
C GLY A 159 8.41 -60.12 -21.99
N GLY A 160 9.17 -59.48 -22.89
CA GLY A 160 8.77 -59.30 -24.28
C GLY A 160 7.65 -58.31 -24.67
N ARG A 161 8.06 -57.33 -25.49
CA ARG A 161 7.37 -56.72 -26.66
C ARG A 161 6.57 -55.41 -26.48
N THR A 162 7.07 -54.42 -27.23
CA THR A 162 6.38 -53.42 -28.08
C THR A 162 5.35 -52.46 -27.46
N LEU A 163 5.79 -51.20 -27.39
CA LEU A 163 5.08 -49.94 -27.64
C LEU A 163 3.56 -50.04 -27.90
N ARG A 164 2.77 -49.50 -26.98
CA ARG A 164 1.52 -48.80 -27.32
C ARG A 164 1.46 -47.46 -26.62
N ARG A 165 1.37 -46.40 -27.43
CA ARG A 165 1.00 -45.05 -27.01
C ARG A 165 -0.43 -45.10 -26.45
N CYS A 166 -0.57 -44.94 -25.15
CA CYS A 166 -1.84 -44.56 -24.54
C CYS A 166 -1.96 -43.03 -24.55
N ALA A 167 -2.73 -42.51 -25.50
CA ALA A 167 -3.25 -41.15 -25.44
C ALA A 167 -4.31 -41.07 -24.32
N ARG A 168 -4.17 -40.10 -23.41
CA ARG A 168 -5.21 -39.62 -22.49
C ARG A 168 -5.09 -38.09 -22.54
N ARG A 169 -6.02 -37.30 -23.11
CA ARG A 169 -7.46 -37.17 -22.83
C ARG A 169 -7.73 -37.33 -21.33
N GLY A 170 -7.86 -36.21 -20.61
CA GLY A 170 -8.61 -36.21 -19.35
C GLY A 170 -10.11 -36.37 -19.62
N PRO A 171 -11.00 -36.20 -18.63
CA PRO A 171 -10.85 -36.24 -17.18
C PRO A 171 -11.55 -37.49 -16.59
N GLY A 172 -11.43 -37.71 -15.28
CA GLY A 172 -12.43 -38.49 -14.53
C GLY A 172 -12.26 -40.01 -14.56
N CYS A 173 -12.40 -40.60 -13.37
CA CYS A 173 -12.42 -42.03 -13.08
C CYS A 173 -13.38 -42.83 -13.97
N ALA A 174 -12.98 -44.02 -14.41
CA ALA A 174 -13.77 -45.25 -14.30
C ALA A 174 -12.93 -46.46 -14.73
N ALA A 175 -13.26 -47.59 -14.13
CA ALA A 175 -12.52 -48.85 -14.11
C ALA A 175 -12.34 -49.53 -15.48
N CYS A 176 -11.25 -50.30 -15.62
CA CYS A 176 -11.16 -51.34 -16.65
C CYS A 176 -11.51 -52.69 -16.01
N ARG A 177 -12.56 -53.33 -16.55
CA ARG A 177 -12.69 -54.79 -16.57
C ARG A 177 -11.74 -55.37 -17.60
#